data_AF-A0A0F4ZBA7-F1
#
_entry.id   AF-A0A0F4ZBA7-F1
#
_cell.length_a   1.000
_cell.length_b   1.000
_cell.length_c   1.000
_cell.angle_alpha   90.00
_cell.angle_beta   90.00
_cell.angle_gamma   90.00
#
_symmetry.space_group_name_H-M   'P 1'
#
loop_
_entity.id
_entity.type
_entity.pdbx_description
1 polymer ?
#
loop_
_entity_poly.entity_id
_entity_poly.type
_entity_poly.pdbx_seq_one_letter_code
_entity_poly.pdbx_strand_id
1 'polypeptide(L)'
;HIVFHDENAAEMSICDGFNGGTKCDGTVARTGSHVLSAVFTVEALSQGATINVSRDGWEACVRAAREACPTGSLSAVCYGGATRGNIAFRLENP
;
A
#
# COMPACT_ATOMS: atom_id res chain seq x y z
N HIS A 1 10.65 3.60 -15.30
CA HIS A 1 10.31 4.92 -14.72
C HIS A 1 8.86 4.84 -14.28
N ILE A 2 8.58 5.13 -13.01
CA ILE A 2 7.22 5.09 -12.47
C ILE A 2 6.54 6.43 -12.78
N VAL A 3 5.42 6.39 -13.50
CA VAL A 3 4.63 7.57 -13.85
C VAL A 3 3.68 7.89 -12.70
N PHE A 4 3.62 9.16 -12.30
CA PHE A 4 2.79 9.61 -11.16
C PHE A 4 1.31 9.21 -11.29
N HIS A 5 0.74 9.30 -12.50
CA HIS A 5 -0.64 8.88 -12.75
C HIS A 5 -0.84 7.38 -12.46
N ASP A 6 0.09 6.54 -12.91
CA ASP A 6 0.06 5.10 -12.71
C ASP A 6 0.22 4.74 -11.23
N GLU A 7 1.14 5.43 -10.52
CA GLU A 7 1.34 5.29 -9.08
C GLU A 7 0.06 5.60 -8.31
N ASN A 8 -0.57 6.75 -8.55
CA ASN A 8 -1.80 7.14 -7.87
C ASN A 8 -2.97 6.17 -8.17
N ALA A 9 -3.07 5.66 -9.40
CA ALA A 9 -4.08 4.67 -9.76
C ALA A 9 -3.82 3.31 -9.08
N ALA A 10 -2.57 2.86 -9.02
CA ALA A 10 -2.19 1.63 -8.33
C ALA A 10 -2.40 1.76 -6.82
N GLU A 11 -2.02 2.88 -6.22
CA GLU A 11 -2.21 3.20 -4.81
C GLU A 11 -3.69 3.04 -4.39
N MET A 12 -4.62 3.52 -5.22
CA MET A 12 -6.06 3.43 -4.98
C MET A 12 -6.65 2.03 -5.20
N SER A 13 -5.88 1.09 -5.77
CA SER A 13 -6.39 -0.21 -6.23
C SER A 13 -6.04 -1.38 -5.31
N ILE A 14 -5.32 -1.14 -4.20
CA ILE A 14 -5.08 -2.18 -3.19
C ILE A 14 -6.38 -2.59 -2.48
N CYS A 15 -6.43 -3.78 -1.88
CA CYS A 15 -7.60 -4.27 -1.14
C CYS A 15 -8.91 -4.14 -1.96
N ASP A 16 -8.85 -4.58 -3.22
CA ASP A 16 -9.95 -4.47 -4.20
C ASP A 16 -10.51 -3.04 -4.31
N GLY A 17 -9.64 -2.03 -4.26
CA GLY A 17 -10.02 -0.62 -4.36
C GLY A 17 -10.82 -0.08 -3.17
N PHE A 18 -10.71 -0.72 -2.00
CA PHE A 18 -11.51 -0.39 -0.82
C PHE A 18 -13.03 -0.51 -1.08
N ASN A 19 -13.47 -1.38 -2.01
CA ASN A 19 -14.88 -1.51 -2.38
C ASN A 19 -15.80 -1.93 -1.22
N GLY A 20 -15.25 -2.49 -0.13
CA GLY A 20 -15.99 -2.87 1.08
C GLY A 20 -16.12 -1.79 2.16
N GLY A 21 -15.54 -0.58 1.97
CA GLY A 21 -15.62 0.50 2.96
C GLY A 21 -14.48 1.51 2.88
N THR A 22 -14.10 2.08 4.03
CA THR A 22 -13.01 3.07 4.14
C THR A 22 -11.68 2.45 4.57
N LYS A 23 -11.59 1.12 4.63
CA LYS A 23 -10.40 0.36 5.03
C LYS A 23 -10.35 -1.00 4.35
N CYS A 24 -9.17 -1.60 4.31
CA CYS A 24 -9.03 -3.02 4.00
C CYS A 24 -9.82 -3.84 5.01
N ASP A 25 -10.43 -4.93 4.57
CA ASP A 25 -11.40 -5.71 5.35
C ASP A 25 -10.78 -6.54 6.49
N GLY A 26 -9.45 -6.62 6.57
CA GLY A 26 -8.75 -7.41 7.59
C GLY A 26 -8.74 -8.91 7.29
N THR A 27 -8.99 -9.36 6.05
CA THR A 27 -9.06 -10.80 5.72
C THR A 27 -7.76 -11.36 5.17
N VAL A 28 -6.97 -10.55 4.44
CA VAL A 28 -5.73 -11.00 3.79
C VAL A 28 -4.48 -10.49 4.51
N ALA A 29 -3.43 -11.31 4.53
CA ALA A 29 -2.11 -10.92 5.05
C ALA A 29 -1.24 -10.19 4.02
N ARG A 30 -1.58 -10.33 2.73
CA ARG A 30 -0.88 -9.70 1.61
C ARG A 30 -1.89 -9.26 0.56
N THR A 31 -1.67 -8.08 -0.01
CA THR A 31 -2.38 -7.58 -1.19
C THR A 31 -1.38 -6.88 -2.11
N GLY A 32 -1.81 -6.55 -3.31
CA GLY A 32 -1.06 -5.66 -4.17
C GLY A 32 -1.98 -5.00 -5.19
N SER A 33 -1.38 -4.23 -6.07
CA SER A 33 -2.03 -3.67 -7.24
C SER A 33 -0.99 -3.43 -8.32
N HIS A 34 -1.46 -3.38 -9.57
CA HIS A 34 -0.61 -3.09 -10.71
C HIS A 34 -1.36 -2.19 -11.68
N VAL A 35 -0.78 -1.04 -11.97
CA VAL A 35 -1.20 -0.17 -13.06
C VAL A 35 0.04 0.20 -13.87
N LEU A 36 0.13 -0.30 -15.10
CA LEU A 36 1.19 0.02 -16.07
C LEU A 36 2.60 0.04 -15.46
N SER A 37 3.16 1.22 -15.17
CA SER A 37 4.52 1.40 -14.67
C SER A 37 4.68 1.30 -13.14
N ALA A 38 3.59 1.09 -12.40
CA ALA A 38 3.55 1.08 -10.94
C ALA A 38 2.95 -0.24 -10.39
N VAL A 39 3.73 -0.95 -9.57
CA VAL A 39 3.31 -2.15 -8.84
C VAL A 39 3.44 -1.91 -7.34
N PHE A 40 2.34 -1.99 -6.60
CA PHE A 40 2.35 -2.04 -5.15
C PHE A 40 2.28 -3.49 -4.65
N THR A 41 3.14 -3.82 -3.70
CA THR A 41 3.02 -5.03 -2.87
C THR A 41 2.89 -4.58 -1.42
N VAL A 42 1.90 -5.10 -0.68
CA VAL A 42 1.62 -4.73 0.72
C VAL A 42 1.47 -6.00 1.55
N GLU A 43 2.10 -6.04 2.73
CA GLU A 43 2.05 -7.20 3.61
C GLU A 43 2.01 -6.82 5.10
N ALA A 44 1.27 -7.61 5.89
CA ALA A 44 1.28 -7.51 7.34
C ALA A 44 2.59 -8.08 7.90
N LEU A 45 3.28 -7.31 8.75
CA LEU A 45 4.59 -7.69 9.29
C LEU A 45 4.50 -8.65 10.48
N SER A 46 3.40 -8.62 11.23
CA SER A 46 3.22 -9.51 12.37
C SER A 46 2.68 -10.86 11.93
N GLN A 47 3.26 -11.94 12.44
CA GLN A 47 2.76 -13.30 12.16
C GLN A 47 1.28 -13.42 12.55
N GLY A 48 0.47 -13.97 11.64
CA GLY A 48 -0.97 -14.16 11.82
C GLY A 48 -1.80 -12.88 11.80
N ALA A 49 -1.20 -11.71 11.53
CA ALA A 49 -1.94 -10.48 11.30
C ALA A 49 -2.36 -10.36 9.82
N THR A 50 -3.36 -9.52 9.61
CA THR A 50 -3.97 -9.22 8.31
C THR A 50 -3.99 -7.72 8.09
N ILE A 51 -4.18 -7.28 6.86
CA ILE A 51 -4.14 -5.86 6.47
C ILE A 51 -5.50 -5.21 6.76
N ASN A 52 -5.49 -4.15 7.56
CA ASN A 52 -6.68 -3.41 8.02
C ASN A 52 -6.40 -1.89 8.06
N VAL A 53 -5.68 -1.40 7.06
CA VAL A 53 -5.36 0.04 6.92
C VAL A 53 -6.56 0.78 6.35
N SER A 54 -6.83 2.00 6.85
CA SER A 54 -7.81 2.90 6.25
C SER A 54 -7.27 3.53 4.97
N ARG A 55 -8.15 3.96 4.07
CA ARG A 55 -7.78 4.68 2.84
C ARG A 55 -6.91 5.89 3.15
N ASP A 56 -7.39 6.78 4.01
CA ASP A 56 -6.66 8.00 4.38
C ASP A 56 -5.31 7.70 5.05
N GLY A 57 -5.23 6.61 5.84
CA GLY A 57 -4.00 6.19 6.50
C GLY A 57 -2.98 5.61 5.53
N TRP A 58 -3.46 4.86 4.53
CA TRP A 58 -2.65 4.35 3.43
C TRP A 58 -2.10 5.49 2.56
N GLU A 59 -2.96 6.41 2.12
CA GLU A 59 -2.57 7.56 1.31
C GLU A 59 -1.54 8.44 2.02
N ALA A 60 -1.76 8.72 3.31
CA ALA A 60 -0.81 9.48 4.11
C ALA A 60 0.56 8.77 4.23
N CYS A 61 0.57 7.44 4.35
CA CYS A 61 1.79 6.66 4.43
C CYS A 61 2.57 6.64 3.10
N VAL A 62 1.87 6.42 1.98
CA VAL A 62 2.49 6.44 0.64
C VAL A 62 3.06 7.83 0.36
N ARG A 63 2.30 8.89 0.64
CA ARG A 63 2.79 10.28 0.51
C ARG A 63 4.05 10.52 1.35
N ALA A 64 4.07 10.10 2.61
CA ALA A 64 5.24 10.28 3.48
C ALA A 64 6.48 9.52 2.95
N ALA A 65 6.29 8.29 2.45
CA ALA A 65 7.37 7.54 1.82
C ALA A 65 7.88 8.23 0.54
N ARG A 66 6.97 8.82 -0.24
CA ARG A 66 7.30 9.48 -1.50
C ARG A 66 7.93 10.85 -1.28
N GLU A 67 7.62 11.55 -0.20
CA GLU A 67 8.35 12.74 0.25
C GLU A 67 9.81 12.43 0.60
N ALA A 68 10.08 11.28 1.23
CA ALA A 68 11.43 10.83 1.57
C ALA A 68 12.19 10.28 0.35
N CYS A 69 11.50 9.60 -0.57
CA CYS A 69 12.06 8.98 -1.77
C CYS A 69 11.29 9.43 -3.03
N PRO A 70 11.54 10.64 -3.58
CA PRO A 70 10.67 11.27 -4.59
C PRO A 70 10.57 10.56 -5.94
N THR A 71 11.52 9.70 -6.28
CA THR A 71 11.58 9.05 -7.59
C THR A 71 11.93 7.57 -7.46
N GLY A 72 11.59 6.81 -8.50
CA GLY A 72 11.93 5.40 -8.60
C GLY A 72 11.17 4.49 -7.63
N SER A 73 11.66 3.27 -7.50
CA SER A 73 11.11 2.28 -6.58
C SER A 73 11.40 2.65 -5.13
N LEU A 74 10.48 2.33 -4.23
CA LEU A 74 10.70 2.51 -2.79
C LEU A 74 10.11 1.36 -1.97
N SER A 75 10.54 1.25 -0.73
CA SER A 75 9.93 0.40 0.28
C SER A 75 9.75 1.22 1.54
N ALA A 76 8.63 1.04 2.23
CA ALA A 76 8.38 1.71 3.49
C ALA A 76 7.51 0.85 4.42
N VAL A 77 7.47 1.25 5.68
CA VAL A 77 6.62 0.65 6.70
C VAL A 77 5.55 1.67 7.08
N CYS A 78 4.29 1.29 6.97
CA CYS A 78 3.19 2.05 7.55
C CYS A 78 2.99 1.60 8.99
N TYR A 79 3.13 2.54 9.91
CA TYR A 79 2.84 2.29 11.32
C TYR A 79 1.34 2.17 11.52
N GLY A 80 0.92 1.06 12.13
CA GLY A 80 -0.47 0.65 12.08
C GLY A 80 -0.88 0.22 10.66
N GLY A 81 -2.11 -0.27 10.53
CA GLY A 81 -2.62 -0.75 9.24
C GLY A 81 -2.60 -2.26 9.07
N ALA A 82 -2.10 -3.01 10.06
CA ALA A 82 -2.45 -4.41 10.24
C ALA A 82 -3.45 -4.55 11.40
N THR A 83 -4.17 -5.68 11.46
CA THR A 83 -5.00 -6.06 12.63
C THR A 83 -4.16 -6.16 13.91
N ARG A 84 -2.86 -6.46 13.77
CA ARG A 84 -1.86 -6.35 14.83
C ARG A 84 -0.54 -5.88 14.26
N GLY A 85 -0.08 -4.72 14.71
CA GLY A 85 1.20 -4.13 14.29
C GLY A 85 1.11 -3.38 12.97
N ASN A 86 2.16 -3.51 12.16
CA ASN A 86 2.41 -2.66 10.99
C ASN A 86 2.25 -3.43 9.69
N ILE A 87 2.16 -2.68 8.59
CA ILE A 87 2.30 -3.22 7.24
C ILE A 87 3.58 -2.69 6.60
N ALA A 88 4.23 -3.50 5.79
CA ALA A 88 5.24 -3.04 4.85
C ALA A 88 4.61 -2.92 3.46
N PHE A 89 5.10 -1.97 2.68
CA PHE A 89 4.80 -1.94 1.27
C PHE A 89 6.04 -1.65 0.44
N ARG A 90 5.94 -2.06 -0.82
CA ARG A 90 6.91 -1.78 -1.85
C ARG A 90 6.20 -1.24 -3.09
N LEU A 91 6.82 -0.24 -3.70
CA LEU A 91 6.44 0.28 -4.99
C LEU A 91 7.58 0.05 -5.98
N GLU A 92 7.31 -0.67 -7.06
CA GLU A 92 8.30 -1.03 -8.09
C GLU A 92 7.79 -0.73 -9.50
N ASN A 93 8.72 -0.61 -10.44
CA ASN A 93 8.46 -0.74 -11.86
C ASN A 93 8.65 -2.22 -12.24
N PRO A 94 7.67 -2.87 -12.88
CA PRO A 94 7.74 -4.30 -13.22
C PRO A 94 8.83 -4.64 -14.24
#